data_AF-A0A821J591-F1
#
_entry.id   AF-A0A821J591-F1
#
_cell.length_a   1.000
_cell.length_b   1.000
_cell.length_c   1.000
_cell.angle_alpha   90.00
_cell.angle_beta   90.00
_cell.angle_gamma   90.00
#
_symmetry.space_group_name_H-M   'P 1'
#
loop_
_entity.id
_entity.type
_entity.pdbx_description
1 polymer ?
#
loop_
_entity_poly.entity_id
_entity_poly.type
_entity_poly.pdbx_seq_one_letter_code
_entity_poly.pdbx_strand_id
1 'polypeptide(L)'
;EIKCEVPNNNLGRFEGNLTSKEKKFSLNNGNILLRGAKLKNTQWVFGVVCYAGPDTKLMKNSGKVKLKRTKLDCLLNRIILSVKI
;
A
#
# COMPACT_ATOMS: atom_id res chain seq x y z
N GLU A 1 10.49 18.28 11.19
CA GLU A 1 9.18 17.59 11.23
C GLU A 1 8.72 17.25 9.81
N ILE A 2 8.14 16.07 9.60
CA ILE A 2 7.56 15.67 8.31
C ILE A 2 6.05 15.62 8.48
N LYS A 3 5.32 16.40 7.67
CA LYS A 3 3.85 16.34 7.58
C LYS A 3 3.46 15.77 6.22
N CYS A 4 2.79 14.63 6.21
CA CYS A 4 2.32 13.99 4.98
C CYS A 4 0.79 13.87 4.99
N GLU A 5 0.22 13.68 3.82
CA GLU A 5 -1.19 13.29 3.68
C GLU A 5 -1.50 11.96 4.41
N VAL A 6 -2.79 11.70 4.64
CA VAL A 6 -3.24 10.45 5.23
C VAL A 6 -2.98 9.24 4.30
N PRO A 7 -2.71 8.04 4.85
CA PRO A 7 -2.52 6.82 4.06
C PRO A 7 -3.69 6.56 3.10
N ASN A 8 -3.41 6.55 1.80
CA ASN A 8 -4.38 6.30 0.73
C ASN A 8 -3.83 5.30 -0.31
N ASN A 9 -4.67 4.88 -1.25
CA ASN A 9 -4.34 3.90 -2.29
C ASN A 9 -3.89 4.54 -3.62
N ASN A 10 -3.74 5.86 -3.69
CA ASN A 10 -3.32 6.53 -4.92
C ASN A 10 -1.79 6.52 -5.04
N LEU A 11 -1.25 5.66 -5.90
CA LEU A 11 0.21 5.57 -6.14
C LEU A 11 0.76 6.72 -7.00
N GLY A 12 -0.09 7.43 -7.75
CA GLY A 12 0.32 8.47 -8.68
C GLY A 12 0.48 9.85 -8.03
N ARG A 13 -0.03 10.04 -6.82
CA ARG A 13 -0.01 11.31 -6.09
C ARG A 13 0.65 11.11 -4.75
N PHE A 14 1.55 12.02 -4.39
CA PHE A 14 2.04 12.16 -3.03
C PHE A 14 2.20 13.63 -2.68
N GLU A 15 1.70 14.02 -1.53
CA GLU A 15 1.85 15.38 -0.99
C GLU A 15 2.34 15.33 0.46
N GLY A 16 3.44 16.04 0.70
CA GLY A 16 4.00 16.21 2.04
C GLY A 16 4.86 17.46 2.14
N ASN A 17 5.18 17.85 3.36
CA ASN A 17 6.05 18.97 3.67
C ASN A 17 7.08 18.54 4.72
N LEU A 18 8.36 18.72 4.41
CA LEU A 18 9.47 18.55 5.33
C LEU A 18 9.88 19.91 5.86
N THR A 19 9.79 20.10 7.18
CA THR A 19 10.31 21.28 7.88
C THR A 19 11.65 20.92 8.53
N SER A 20 12.74 21.54 8.06
CA SER A 20 14.10 21.36 8.59
C SER A 20 14.79 22.70 8.76
N LYS A 21 15.33 22.99 9.96
CA LYS A 21 16.05 24.25 10.28
C LYS A 21 15.31 25.50 9.75
N GLU A 22 14.01 25.59 10.07
CA GLU A 22 13.09 26.67 9.65
C GLU A 22 12.79 26.78 8.14
N LYS A 23 13.38 25.93 7.29
CA LYS A 23 13.05 25.82 5.86
C LYS A 23 12.01 24.74 5.62
N LYS A 24 11.01 25.05 4.79
CA LYS A 24 9.98 24.10 4.34
C LYS A 24 10.30 23.60 2.93
N PHE A 25 10.27 22.30 2.75
CA PHE A 25 10.45 21.62 1.47
C PHE A 25 9.18 20.86 1.13
N SER A 26 8.59 21.15 -0.03
CA SER A 26 7.46 20.38 -0.54
C SER A 26 7.96 19.05 -1.09
N LEU A 27 7.27 17.97 -0.73
CA LEU A 27 7.56 16.61 -1.17
C LEU A 27 6.45 16.18 -2.13
N ASN A 28 6.86 15.67 -3.29
CA ASN A 28 5.96 15.16 -4.32
C ASN A 28 6.25 13.68 -4.62
N ASN A 29 5.57 13.11 -5.62
CA ASN A 29 5.74 11.69 -5.97
C ASN A 29 7.17 11.31 -6.42
N GLY A 30 7.99 12.29 -6.84
CA GLY A 30 9.41 12.07 -7.16
C GLY A 30 10.32 12.00 -5.93
N ASN A 31 9.86 12.44 -4.75
CA ASN A 31 10.63 12.44 -3.51
C ASN A 31 10.30 11.25 -2.58
N ILE A 32 9.36 10.36 -2.96
CA ILE A 32 8.95 9.22 -2.16
C ILE A 32 9.33 7.89 -2.83
N LEU A 33 9.83 6.96 -2.03
CA LEU A 33 10.04 5.57 -2.43
C LEU A 33 8.90 4.72 -1.88
N LEU A 34 8.13 4.09 -2.75
CA LEU A 34 7.01 3.24 -2.35
C LEU A 34 7.48 1.83 -2.00
N ARG A 35 6.71 1.15 -1.13
CA ARG A 35 6.89 -0.28 -0.86
C ARG A 35 6.89 -1.05 -2.19
N GLY A 36 7.84 -1.95 -2.37
CA GLY A 36 7.99 -2.74 -3.59
C GLY A 36 8.83 -2.09 -4.70
N ALA A 37 9.22 -0.82 -4.55
CA ALA A 37 10.22 -0.21 -5.42
C ALA A 37 11.59 -0.85 -5.19
N LYS A 38 12.37 -0.99 -6.27
CA LYS A 38 13.75 -1.49 -6.24
C LYS A 38 14.68 -0.39 -6.73
N LEU A 39 15.67 -0.05 -5.90
CA LEU A 39 16.73 0.89 -6.28
C LEU A 39 17.55 0.29 -7.42
N LYS A 40 17.82 1.11 -8.44
CA LYS A 40 18.66 0.78 -9.58
C LYS A 40 19.62 1.94 -9.82
N ASN A 41 20.82 1.63 -10.32
CA ASN A 41 21.83 2.62 -10.68
C ASN A 41 22.33 3.49 -9.51
N THR A 42 22.12 3.06 -8.26
CA THR A 42 22.62 3.70 -7.03
C THR A 42 23.02 2.62 -6.02
N GLN A 43 24.12 2.82 -5.29
CA GLN A 43 24.59 1.86 -4.28
C GLN A 43 23.75 1.90 -3.00
N TRP A 44 23.43 3.10 -2.51
CA TRP A 44 22.68 3.31 -1.27
C TRP A 44 21.92 4.63 -1.32
N VAL A 45 20.95 4.78 -0.41
CA VAL A 45 20.15 6.00 -0.24
C VAL A 45 19.87 6.22 1.24
N PHE A 46 19.84 7.48 1.67
CA PHE A 46 19.31 7.86 2.98
C PHE A 46 17.85 8.29 2.84
N GLY A 47 17.00 7.84 3.76
CA GLY A 47 15.59 8.17 3.74
C GLY A 47 14.96 8.02 5.11
N VAL A 48 13.78 8.58 5.26
CA VAL A 48 12.95 8.46 6.47
C VAL A 48 11.68 7.69 6.12
N VAL A 49 11.23 6.82 7.02
CA VAL A 49 10.01 6.05 6.83
C VAL A 49 8.80 6.92 7.14
N CYS A 50 8.00 7.25 6.12
CA CYS A 50 6.74 7.99 6.30
C CYS A 50 5.55 7.07 6.59
N TYR A 51 5.50 5.89 5.96
CA TYR A 51 4.43 4.90 6.14
C TYR A 51 5.02 3.51 6.33
N ALA A 52 4.45 2.73 7.25
CA ALA A 52 4.89 1.37 7.55
C ALA A 52 3.72 0.37 7.47
N GLY A 53 4.02 -0.87 7.12
CA GLY A 53 3.05 -1.97 7.13
C GLY A 53 1.79 -1.68 6.30
N PRO A 54 0.58 -1.97 6.83
CA PRO A 54 -0.71 -1.78 6.13
C PRO A 54 -1.00 -0.35 5.68
N ASP A 55 -0.28 0.64 6.23
CA ASP A 55 -0.45 2.05 5.87
C ASP A 55 0.39 2.46 4.65
N THR A 56 1.24 1.58 4.14
CA THR A 56 1.90 1.82 2.86
C THR A 56 0.87 1.90 1.73
N LYS A 57 1.04 2.86 0.81
CA LYS A 57 0.12 3.07 -0.32
C LYS A 57 -0.11 1.80 -1.15
N LEU A 58 0.93 0.99 -1.34
CA LEU A 58 0.83 -0.30 -2.04
C LEU A 58 -0.08 -1.29 -1.30
N MET A 59 -0.01 -1.35 0.03
CA MET A 59 -0.90 -2.22 0.81
C MET A 59 -2.34 -1.71 0.83
N LYS A 60 -2.56 -0.40 0.86
CA LYS A 60 -3.91 0.17 0.69
C LYS A 60 -4.48 -0.10 -0.71
N ASN A 61 -3.63 -0.17 -1.73
CA ASN A 61 -4.04 -0.56 -3.08
C ASN A 61 -4.22 -2.09 -3.24
N SER A 62 -3.70 -2.88 -2.31
CA SER A 62 -3.93 -4.32 -2.29
C SER A 62 -5.35 -4.58 -1.77
N GLY A 63 -6.21 -5.10 -2.64
CA GLY A 63 -7.57 -5.49 -2.25
C GLY A 63 -7.56 -6.46 -1.07
N LYS A 64 -8.69 -6.53 -0.34
CA LYS A 64 -8.83 -7.49 0.77
C LYS A 64 -8.59 -8.91 0.28
N VAL A 65 -7.81 -9.67 1.02
CA VAL A 65 -7.59 -11.10 0.76
C VAL A 65 -8.95 -11.80 0.80
N LYS A 66 -9.36 -12.36 -0.32
CA LYS A 66 -10.55 -13.22 -0.41
C LYS A 66 -10.10 -14.67 -0.31
N LEU A 67 -10.83 -15.47 0.46
CA LEU A 67 -10.63 -16.91 0.49
C LEU A 67 -10.87 -17.46 -0.92
N LYS A 68 -9.84 -18.06 -1.52
CA LYS A 68 -9.99 -18.76 -2.80
C LYS A 68 -10.78 -20.04 -2.55
N ARG A 69 -11.95 -20.15 -3.17
CA ARG A 69 -12.75 -21.40 -3.22
C ARG A 69 -12.85 -21.86 -4.66
N THR A 70 -12.76 -23.16 -4.87
CA THR A 70 -12.98 -23.75 -6.20
C THR A 70 -14.48 -23.73 -6.52
N LYS A 71 -14.82 -23.68 -7.81
CA LYS A 71 -16.22 -23.78 -8.23
C LYS A 71 -16.87 -25.09 -7.78
N LEU A 72 -16.10 -26.18 -7.74
CA LEU A 72 -16.56 -27.48 -7.24
C LEU A 72 -16.89 -27.44 -5.74
N ASP A 73 -16.07 -26.82 -4.90
CA ASP A 73 -16.34 -26.67 -3.47
C ASP A 73 -17.66 -25.92 -3.22
N CYS A 74 -17.89 -24.83 -3.98
CA CYS A 74 -19.15 -24.10 -3.94
C CYS A 74 -20.35 -24.95 -4.40
N LEU A 75 -20.18 -25.78 -5.44
CA LEU A 75 -21.22 -26.65 -5.97
C LEU A 75 -21.56 -27.78 -4.99
N LEU A 76 -20.55 -28.45 -4.43
CA LEU A 76 -20.70 -29.52 -3.46
C LEU A 76 -21.42 -29.02 -2.20
N ASN A 77 -21.02 -27.85 -1.66
CA ASN A 77 -21.73 -27.25 -0.53
C ASN A 77 -23.21 -26.96 -0.86
N ARG A 78 -23.51 -26.51 -2.09
CA ARG A 78 -24.90 -26.29 -2.52
C ARG A 78 -25.67 -27.62 -2.61
N ILE A 79 -25.10 -28.67 -3.19
CA ILE A 79 -25.73 -29.99 -3.30
C ILE A 79 -25.97 -30.59 -1.91
N ILE A 80 -24.99 -30.53 -1.01
CA ILE A 80 -25.12 -31.04 0.36
C ILE A 80 -26.27 -30.32 1.07
N LEU A 81 -26.37 -28.99 0.96
CA LEU A 81 -27.49 -28.24 1.53
C LEU A 81 -28.84 -28.68 0.94
N SER A 82 -28.91 -28.93 -0.37
CA SER A 82 -30.13 -29.40 -1.04
C SER A 82 -30.55 -30.82 -0.70
N VAL A 83 -29.61 -31.69 -0.30
CA VAL A 83 -29.89 -33.09 0.11
C VAL A 83 -30.24 -33.18 1.60
N LYS A 84 -29.82 -32.20 2.40
CA LYS A 84 -30.07 -32.15 3.85
C LYS A 84 -31.39 -31.45 4.23
N ILE A 85 -32.12 -30.93 3.23
CA ILE A 85 -33.48 -30.40 3.29
C ILE A 85 -34.42 -31.43 2.66
#